data_AF-A0A972H657-F1
#
_entry.id   AF-A0A972H657-F1
#
_cell.length_a   1.000
_cell.length_b   1.000
_cell.length_c   1.000
_cell.angle_alpha   90.00
_cell.angle_beta   90.00
_cell.angle_gamma   90.00
#
_symmetry.space_group_name_H-M   'P 1'
#
loop_
_entity.id
_entity.type
_entity.pdbx_description
1 polymer ?
#
loop_
_entity_poly.entity_id
_entity_poly.type
_entity_poly.pdbx_seq_one_letter_code
_entity_poly.pdbx_strand_id
1 'polypeptide(L)'
;MRKLVNFILFVAAAVGISWFMREYLVPQPESPTSSPPPFRPAPEPRTQPEPIDPPEQSQPASNVEPEDDLTRVTGIGPVFAKRLAAAGFASFADLAAANAGELADKVDVAESKVTDWITQAADLT
;
A
#
# COMPACT_ATOMS: atom_id res chain seq x y z
N MET A 1 43.00 11.27 -12.61
CA MET A 1 41.81 11.43 -13.48
C MET A 1 41.53 10.24 -14.42
N ARG A 2 42.50 9.38 -14.78
CA ARG A 2 42.25 8.19 -15.61
C ARG A 2 41.79 6.91 -14.87
N LYS A 3 41.89 6.87 -13.53
CA LYS A 3 41.48 5.69 -12.73
C LYS A 3 40.03 5.74 -12.21
N LEU A 4 39.36 6.88 -12.34
CA LEU A 4 37.96 7.06 -11.92
C LEU A 4 36.96 6.78 -13.07
N VAL A 5 37.39 6.94 -14.32
CA VAL A 5 36.57 6.69 -15.52
C VAL A 5 36.37 5.18 -15.78
N ASN A 6 37.38 4.35 -15.49
CA ASN A 6 37.28 2.89 -15.68
C ASN A 6 36.39 2.17 -14.64
N PHE A 7 36.10 2.79 -13.49
CA PHE A 7 35.27 2.17 -12.45
C PHE A 7 33.77 2.38 -12.70
N ILE A 8 33.38 3.52 -13.25
CA ILE A 8 31.98 3.83 -13.62
C ILE A 8 31.50 2.96 -14.79
N LEU A 9 32.40 2.57 -15.71
CA LEU A 9 32.07 1.70 -16.83
C LEU A 9 31.82 0.23 -16.44
N PHE A 10 32.28 -0.23 -15.26
CA PHE A 10 32.11 -1.62 -14.84
C PHE A 10 30.76 -1.87 -14.13
N VAL A 11 30.22 -0.85 -13.45
CA VAL A 11 28.93 -0.95 -12.75
C VAL A 11 27.75 -0.96 -13.75
N ALA A 12 27.87 -0.26 -14.89
CA ALA A 12 26.86 -0.27 -15.95
C ALA A 12 26.73 -1.63 -16.66
N ALA A 13 27.82 -2.41 -16.77
CA ALA A 13 27.80 -3.72 -17.43
C ALA A 13 27.09 -4.80 -16.59
N ALA A 14 27.22 -4.75 -15.26
CA ALA A 14 26.57 -5.71 -14.37
C ALA A 14 25.04 -5.50 -14.27
N VAL A 15 24.58 -4.24 -14.34
CA VAL A 15 23.15 -3.90 -14.34
C VAL A 15 22.47 -4.30 -15.66
N GLY A 16 23.15 -4.14 -16.80
CA GLY A 16 22.62 -4.54 -18.11
C GLY A 16 22.38 -6.05 -18.23
N ILE A 17 23.30 -6.87 -17.71
CA ILE A 17 23.17 -8.34 -17.75
C ILE A 17 22.01 -8.80 -16.83
N SER A 18 21.79 -8.15 -15.70
CA SER A 18 20.71 -8.47 -14.76
C SER A 18 19.31 -8.07 -15.29
N TRP A 19 19.18 -6.93 -15.98
CA TRP A 19 17.93 -6.55 -16.66
C TRP A 19 17.62 -7.48 -17.84
N PHE A 20 18.66 -7.87 -18.59
CA PHE A 20 18.51 -8.70 -19.80
C PHE A 20 18.14 -10.17 -19.49
N MET A 21 18.56 -10.71 -18.34
CA MET A 21 18.23 -12.09 -17.94
C MET A 21 16.81 -12.23 -17.36
N ARG A 22 16.23 -11.15 -16.83
CA ARG A 22 14.83 -11.10 -16.34
C ARG A 22 13.83 -11.23 -17.50
N GLU A 23 14.15 -10.65 -18.65
CA GLU A 23 13.21 -10.53 -19.78
C GLU A 23 13.23 -11.74 -20.72
N TYR A 24 14.38 -12.39 -20.92
CA TYR A 24 14.52 -13.46 -21.93
C TYR A 24 14.19 -14.88 -21.45
N LEU A 25 14.09 -15.11 -20.14
CA LEU A 25 13.86 -16.44 -19.57
C LEU A 25 12.47 -16.64 -18.97
N VAL A 26 11.54 -15.70 -19.14
CA VAL A 26 10.13 -15.96 -18.80
C VAL A 26 9.54 -16.78 -19.95
N PRO A 27 9.34 -18.11 -19.81
CA PRO A 27 8.50 -18.83 -20.75
C PRO A 27 7.13 -18.13 -20.75
N GLN A 28 6.66 -17.74 -21.94
CA GLN A 28 5.27 -17.30 -22.13
C GLN A 28 4.40 -18.28 -21.35
N PRO A 29 3.57 -17.84 -20.39
CA PRO A 29 2.67 -18.76 -19.72
C PRO A 29 1.86 -19.40 -20.85
N GLU A 30 2.09 -20.69 -21.10
CA GLU A 30 1.33 -21.48 -22.07
C GLU A 30 -0.12 -21.19 -21.74
N SER A 31 -0.78 -20.38 -22.58
CA SER A 31 -2.18 -20.04 -22.42
C SER A 31 -2.88 -21.38 -22.27
N PRO A 32 -3.52 -21.68 -21.13
CA PRO A 32 -4.08 -23.01 -20.95
C PRO A 32 -5.03 -23.25 -22.11
N THR A 33 -4.71 -24.22 -22.97
CA THR A 33 -5.53 -24.64 -24.13
C THR A 33 -6.88 -25.23 -23.70
N SER A 34 -7.24 -25.11 -22.43
CA SER A 34 -8.57 -25.43 -21.94
C SER A 34 -9.45 -24.21 -22.18
N SER A 35 -10.33 -24.32 -23.19
CA SER A 35 -11.46 -23.42 -23.35
C SER A 35 -12.10 -23.19 -21.97
N PRO A 36 -12.30 -21.93 -21.53
CA PRO A 36 -13.01 -21.69 -20.29
C PRO A 36 -14.35 -22.42 -20.35
N PRO A 37 -14.78 -23.09 -19.26
CA PRO A 37 -16.10 -23.68 -19.21
C PRO A 37 -17.13 -22.60 -19.58
N PRO A 38 -18.22 -22.94 -20.30
CA PRO A 38 -19.20 -21.95 -20.66
C PRO A 38 -19.65 -21.23 -19.39
N PHE A 39 -19.62 -19.89 -19.42
CA PHE A 39 -20.20 -19.09 -18.35
C PHE A 39 -21.61 -19.61 -18.11
N ARG A 40 -21.85 -20.18 -16.93
CA ARG A 40 -23.21 -20.44 -16.49
C ARG A 40 -23.87 -19.05 -16.45
N PRO A 41 -24.97 -18.80 -17.18
CA PRO A 41 -25.66 -17.53 -17.08
C PRO A 41 -25.96 -17.32 -15.60
N ALA A 42 -25.47 -16.21 -15.05
CA ALA A 42 -25.80 -15.82 -13.70
C ALA A 42 -27.33 -15.90 -13.56
N PRO A 43 -27.89 -16.50 -12.50
CA PRO A 43 -29.32 -16.43 -12.28
C PRO A 43 -29.74 -14.97 -12.41
N GLU A 44 -30.76 -14.71 -13.23
CA GLU A 44 -31.20 -13.36 -13.57
C GLU A 44 -31.24 -12.52 -12.29
N PRO A 45 -30.68 -11.30 -12.30
CA PRO A 45 -30.71 -10.45 -11.12
C PRO A 45 -32.18 -10.24 -10.77
N ARG A 46 -32.65 -10.94 -9.72
CA ARG A 46 -33.95 -10.63 -9.14
C ARG A 46 -33.86 -9.18 -8.73
N THR A 47 -34.52 -8.34 -9.51
CA THR A 47 -34.80 -6.96 -9.12
C THR A 47 -35.77 -7.05 -7.96
N GLN A 48 -35.23 -7.10 -6.75
CA GLN A 48 -35.93 -6.63 -5.57
C GLN A 48 -34.91 -5.82 -4.78
N PRO A 49 -34.97 -4.48 -4.85
CA PRO A 49 -34.30 -3.67 -3.85
C PRO A 49 -35.04 -3.94 -2.55
N GLU A 50 -34.54 -4.89 -1.77
CA GLU A 50 -34.84 -4.90 -0.34
C GLU A 50 -34.29 -3.57 0.20
N PRO A 51 -35.09 -2.72 0.84
CA PRO A 51 -34.57 -1.56 1.54
C PRO A 51 -33.65 -2.09 2.64
N ILE A 52 -32.36 -2.14 2.32
CA ILE A 52 -31.32 -2.27 3.33
C ILE A 52 -31.33 -0.89 3.97
N ASP A 53 -32.10 -0.73 5.04
CA ASP A 53 -31.84 0.33 5.99
C ASP A 53 -30.33 0.35 6.19
N PRO A 54 -29.64 1.47 5.87
CA PRO A 54 -28.23 1.56 6.18
C PRO A 54 -28.10 1.18 7.65
N PRO A 55 -27.15 0.31 8.05
CA PRO A 55 -26.68 0.41 9.41
C PRO A 55 -26.11 1.83 9.46
N GLU A 56 -26.94 2.73 9.98
CA GLU A 56 -26.55 3.99 10.56
C GLU A 56 -25.51 3.59 11.59
N GLN A 57 -24.26 3.49 11.14
CA GLN A 57 -23.14 3.21 11.99
C GLN A 57 -22.93 4.52 12.72
N SER A 58 -23.74 4.65 13.77
CA SER A 58 -23.75 5.73 14.72
C SER A 58 -22.31 5.99 15.11
N GLN A 59 -21.83 7.13 14.65
CA GLN A 59 -20.61 7.74 15.14
C GLN A 59 -20.72 7.76 16.66
N PRO A 60 -19.86 7.08 17.44
CA PRO A 60 -19.74 7.47 18.82
C PRO A 60 -19.06 8.85 18.76
N ALA A 61 -19.86 9.88 18.98
CA ALA A 61 -19.40 11.19 19.38
C ALA A 61 -18.65 11.03 20.72
N SER A 62 -17.40 10.58 20.66
CA SER A 62 -16.45 10.80 21.74
C SER A 62 -15.80 12.14 21.44
N ASN A 63 -15.95 13.04 22.39
CA ASN A 63 -15.13 14.23 22.54
C ASN A 63 -13.66 13.81 22.61
N VAL A 64 -13.02 13.78 21.45
CA VAL A 64 -11.58 13.58 21.24
C VAL A 64 -11.13 14.79 20.42
N GLU A 65 -9.89 15.22 20.59
CA GLU A 65 -9.21 16.15 19.69
C GLU A 65 -9.51 15.84 18.21
N PRO A 66 -9.32 16.77 17.27
CA PRO A 66 -9.50 16.47 15.85
C PRO A 66 -8.53 15.35 15.44
N GLU A 67 -8.98 14.10 15.56
CA GLU A 67 -8.27 12.94 15.09
C GLU A 67 -8.38 12.96 13.58
N ASP A 68 -7.22 12.99 12.92
CA ASP A 68 -7.19 13.02 11.48
C ASP A 68 -7.59 11.66 10.92
N ASP A 69 -8.24 11.68 9.76
CA ASP A 69 -8.51 10.47 9.02
C ASP A 69 -7.24 9.97 8.33
N LEU A 70 -6.42 9.20 9.07
CA LEU A 70 -5.19 8.58 8.55
C LEU A 70 -5.42 7.67 7.34
N THR A 71 -6.66 7.25 7.07
CA THR A 71 -6.99 6.46 5.87
C THR A 71 -6.85 7.25 4.56
N ARG A 72 -6.69 8.58 4.64
CA ARG A 72 -6.31 9.44 3.51
C ARG A 72 -4.91 9.19 2.99
N VAL A 73 -4.01 8.62 3.81
CA VAL A 73 -2.67 8.23 3.39
C VAL A 73 -2.75 6.93 2.59
N THR A 74 -2.17 6.93 1.40
CA THR A 74 -2.21 5.78 0.50
C THR A 74 -1.46 4.60 1.12
N GLY A 75 -2.17 3.48 1.28
CA GLY A 75 -1.64 2.28 1.91
C GLY A 75 -1.97 2.15 3.40
N ILE A 76 -2.58 3.17 4.02
CA ILE A 76 -3.15 3.08 5.37
C ILE A 76 -4.65 2.75 5.24
N GLY A 77 -5.00 1.50 5.51
CA GLY A 77 -6.39 1.09 5.65
C GLY A 77 -6.92 1.26 7.09
N PRO A 78 -8.22 0.99 7.33
CA PRO A 78 -8.84 1.14 8.65
C PRO A 78 -8.18 0.27 9.73
N VAL A 79 -7.54 -0.84 9.35
CA VAL A 79 -6.77 -1.69 10.27
C VAL A 79 -5.49 -0.99 10.73
N PHE A 80 -4.73 -0.42 9.80
CA PHE A 80 -3.49 0.27 10.13
C PHE A 80 -3.75 1.59 10.85
N ALA A 81 -4.79 2.34 10.44
CA ALA A 81 -5.22 3.54 11.15
C ALA A 81 -5.52 3.26 12.63
N LYS A 82 -6.26 2.18 12.94
CA LYS A 82 -6.51 1.76 14.33
C LYS A 82 -5.24 1.35 15.08
N ARG A 83 -4.30 0.67 14.42
CA ARG A 83 -3.02 0.28 15.02
C ARG A 83 -2.13 1.48 15.31
N LEU A 84 -2.11 2.46 14.41
CA LEU A 84 -1.39 3.72 14.55
C LEU A 84 -1.97 4.55 15.70
N ALA A 85 -3.30 4.72 15.75
CA ALA A 85 -3.97 5.39 16.85
C ALA A 85 -3.69 4.70 18.20
N ALA A 86 -3.72 3.36 18.25
CA ALA A 86 -3.37 2.60 19.45
C ALA A 86 -1.89 2.75 19.84
N ALA A 87 -1.00 3.05 18.89
CA ALA A 87 0.40 3.37 19.13
C ALA A 87 0.65 4.85 19.48
N GLY A 88 -0.40 5.68 19.53
CA GLY A 88 -0.34 7.11 19.86
C GLY A 88 -0.17 8.04 18.65
N PHE A 89 -0.32 7.53 17.43
CA PHE A 89 -0.26 8.32 16.20
C PHE A 89 -1.67 8.44 15.62
N ALA A 90 -2.42 9.43 16.06
CA ALA A 90 -3.83 9.61 15.69
C ALA A 90 -4.07 10.83 14.77
N SER A 91 -3.04 11.67 14.56
CA SER A 91 -3.09 12.82 13.65
C SER A 91 -2.04 12.72 12.53
N PHE A 92 -2.20 13.51 11.47
CA PHE A 92 -1.18 13.64 10.43
C PHE A 92 0.11 14.24 10.99
N ALA A 93 0.00 15.19 11.93
CA ALA A 93 1.14 15.82 12.57
C ALA A 93 1.93 14.82 13.43
N ASP A 94 1.26 13.96 14.20
CA ASP A 94 1.91 12.92 15.00
C ASP A 94 2.62 11.91 14.11
N LEU A 95 1.95 11.49 13.03
CA LEU A 95 2.53 10.54 12.07
C LEU A 95 3.73 11.16 11.35
N ALA A 96 3.66 12.43 10.95
CA ALA A 96 4.75 13.14 10.30
C ALA A 96 5.97 13.37 11.22
N ALA A 97 5.74 13.50 12.53
CA ALA A 97 6.81 13.63 13.53
C ALA A 97 7.40 12.28 13.98
N ALA A 98 6.82 11.15 13.57
CA ALA A 98 7.25 9.82 13.99
C ALA A 98 8.62 9.42 13.41
N ASN A 99 9.35 8.57 14.13
CA ASN A 99 10.54 7.91 13.59
C ASN A 99 10.13 6.66 12.80
N ALA A 100 10.55 6.58 11.53
CA ALA A 100 10.17 5.49 10.64
C ALA A 100 10.58 4.10 11.16
N GLY A 101 11.79 3.96 11.71
CA GLY A 101 12.30 2.69 12.22
C GLY A 101 11.56 2.22 13.47
N GLU A 102 11.40 3.10 14.47
CA GLU A 102 10.66 2.74 15.69
C GLU A 102 9.18 2.43 15.41
N LEU A 103 8.58 3.18 14.48
CA LEU A 103 7.19 2.97 14.12
C LEU A 103 7.01 1.66 13.34
N ALA A 104 7.91 1.38 12.40
CA ALA A 104 7.95 0.11 11.66
C ALA A 104 7.97 -1.11 12.58
N ASP A 105 8.82 -1.08 13.62
CA ASP A 105 8.90 -2.15 14.61
C ASP A 105 7.61 -2.28 15.44
N LYS A 106 7.00 -1.16 15.84
CA LYS A 106 5.75 -1.15 16.62
C LYS A 106 4.55 -1.67 15.84
N VAL A 107 4.43 -1.29 14.57
CA VAL A 107 3.30 -1.68 13.72
C VAL A 107 3.60 -2.88 12.80
N ASP A 108 4.75 -3.52 12.94
CA ASP A 108 5.15 -4.69 12.12
C ASP A 108 4.96 -4.42 10.61
N VAL A 109 5.52 -3.30 10.15
CA VAL A 109 5.47 -2.85 8.75
C VAL A 109 6.89 -2.54 8.30
N ALA A 110 7.20 -2.77 7.03
CA ALA A 110 8.47 -2.37 6.45
C ALA A 110 8.72 -0.85 6.61
N GLU A 111 9.92 -0.48 7.06
CA GLU A 111 10.35 0.91 7.26
C GLU A 111 10.15 1.80 6.02
N SER A 112 10.33 1.24 4.82
CA SER A 112 10.08 1.96 3.56
C SER A 112 8.62 2.42 3.43
N LYS A 113 7.65 1.55 3.76
CA LYS A 113 6.22 1.92 3.74
C LYS A 113 5.91 2.97 4.79
N VAL A 114 6.51 2.87 5.97
CA VAL A 114 6.33 3.85 7.04
C VAL A 114 6.91 5.20 6.62
N THR A 115 8.06 5.22 5.94
CA THR A 115 8.66 6.43 5.38
C THR A 115 7.74 7.08 4.34
N ASP A 116 7.12 6.28 3.46
CA ASP A 116 6.13 6.78 2.49
C ASP A 116 4.91 7.40 3.19
N TRP A 117 4.44 6.77 4.27
CA TRP A 117 3.33 7.28 5.07
C TRP A 117 3.66 8.59 5.77
N ILE A 118 4.85 8.70 6.39
CA ILE A 118 5.34 9.92 7.04
C ILE A 118 5.42 11.06 6.03
N THR A 119 5.95 10.79 4.83
CA THR A 119 6.06 11.78 3.75
C THR A 119 4.69 12.29 3.32
N GLN A 120 3.72 11.38 3.09
CA GLN A 120 2.36 11.76 2.73
C GLN A 120 1.63 12.50 3.86
N ALA A 121 1.84 12.11 5.12
CA ALA A 121 1.24 12.78 6.26
C ALA A 121 1.75 14.23 6.40
N ALA A 122 3.02 14.47 6.09
CA ALA A 122 3.59 15.82 6.08
C ALA A 122 2.96 16.73 5.01
N ASP A 123 2.50 16.17 3.88
CA ASP A 123 1.79 16.92 2.84
C ASP A 123 0.33 17.24 3.22
N LEU A 124 -0.22 16.56 4.24
CA LEU A 124 -1.60 16.70 4.72
C LEU A 124 -1.74 17.53 6.01
N THR A 125 -0.61 17.97 6.58
CA THR A 125 -0.52 18.87 7.74
C THR A 125 -0.52 20.33 7.30
#